data_AF-A0A6N6P9P3-F1
#
_entry.id   AF-A0A6N6P9P3-F1
#
_cell.length_a   1.000
_cell.length_b   1.000
_cell.length_c   1.000
_cell.angle_alpha   90.00
_cell.angle_beta   90.00
_cell.angle_gamma   90.00
#
_symmetry.space_group_name_H-M   'P 1'
#
loop_
_entity.id
_entity.type
_entity.pdbx_description
1 polymer ?
#
loop_
_entity_poly.entity_id
_entity_poly.type
_entity_poly.pdbx_seq_one_letter_code
_entity_poly.pdbx_strand_id
1 'polypeptide(L)'
;MFSPNHSYRAFFIFLACALSLASQSIPLLKASPATTASQGKNPVSAFQEAMVATASVQVPPHGSIAEQDAISRFERFLAHLDEKMAREETKKVYAPDSFLNDTLKTLHGSSAIRDYFIKTAQGLDSMSVTFDDVATSGRNYYFRWTMETRMKKLAKGKTIRTIGVTLVRFDREGRVILHQDFWDSAQGVWDHVPLIGPTIRWIQSQL
;
A
#
# COMPACT_ATOMS: atom_id res chain seq x y z
N MET A 1 -2.69 -48.33 -14.51
CA MET A 1 -1.46 -47.76 -15.12
C MET A 1 -1.67 -46.25 -15.22
N PHE A 2 -1.25 -45.49 -14.21
CA PHE A 2 -0.86 -44.07 -14.24
C PHE A 2 -0.41 -43.69 -12.81
N SER A 3 0.89 -43.45 -12.67
CA SER A 3 1.56 -42.72 -11.58
C SER A 3 1.65 -41.23 -12.02
N PRO A 4 2.08 -40.22 -11.23
CA PRO A 4 2.38 -40.16 -9.80
C PRO A 4 1.66 -39.01 -9.04
N ASN A 5 1.65 -39.14 -7.71
CA ASN A 5 1.44 -38.06 -6.74
C ASN A 5 2.27 -36.81 -7.09
N HIS A 6 1.60 -35.72 -7.47
CA HIS A 6 2.14 -34.38 -7.39
C HIS A 6 1.47 -33.65 -6.22
N SER A 7 2.25 -33.41 -5.17
CA SER A 7 1.87 -32.50 -4.09
C SER A 7 1.69 -31.09 -4.65
N TYR A 8 0.45 -30.63 -4.76
CA TYR A 8 0.12 -29.23 -5.01
C TYR A 8 0.39 -28.42 -3.74
N ARG A 9 1.56 -27.78 -3.64
CA ARG A 9 1.80 -26.70 -2.67
C ARG A 9 1.21 -25.40 -3.22
N ALA A 10 -0.08 -25.21 -2.96
CA ALA A 10 -0.84 -24.00 -3.26
C ALA A 10 -0.86 -23.08 -2.03
N PHE A 11 -0.16 -21.94 -2.10
CA PHE A 11 -0.36 -20.81 -1.20
C PHE A 11 -0.15 -19.51 -2.00
N PHE A 12 -1.23 -19.02 -2.59
CA PHE A 12 -1.23 -17.79 -3.37
C PHE A 12 -2.46 -16.99 -2.93
N ILE A 13 -2.31 -16.14 -1.90
CA ILE A 13 -2.16 -14.68 -2.07
C ILE A 13 -1.78 -14.00 -0.75
N PHE A 14 -0.47 -13.85 -0.59
CA PHE A 14 0.23 -12.84 0.21
C PHE A 14 1.01 -11.91 -0.77
N LEU A 15 0.47 -11.69 -1.97
CA LEU A 15 1.22 -12.02 -3.20
C LEU A 15 2.11 -10.95 -3.84
N ALA A 16 1.94 -9.67 -3.61
CA ALA A 16 2.88 -8.72 -4.20
C ALA A 16 4.18 -8.60 -3.40
N CYS A 17 4.20 -8.90 -2.09
CA CYS A 17 5.29 -8.42 -1.24
C CYS A 17 6.17 -9.48 -0.55
N ALA A 18 5.78 -10.75 -0.47
CA ALA A 18 6.61 -11.78 0.20
C ALA A 18 7.77 -12.35 -0.66
N LEU A 19 7.73 -12.24 -1.99
CA LEU A 19 8.72 -12.88 -2.89
C LEU A 19 9.97 -12.00 -3.15
N SER A 20 10.66 -11.52 -2.11
CA SER A 20 12.02 -10.96 -2.26
C SER A 20 13.01 -11.40 -1.18
N LEU A 21 12.64 -12.35 -0.31
CA LEU A 21 13.52 -12.80 0.79
C LEU A 21 13.88 -14.30 0.75
N ALA A 22 13.68 -14.99 -0.37
CA ALA A 22 13.92 -16.43 -0.44
C ALA A 22 14.83 -16.88 -1.60
N SER A 23 15.85 -16.09 -1.95
CA SER A 23 16.85 -16.53 -2.94
C SER A 23 18.29 -16.09 -2.63
N GLN A 24 18.68 -16.04 -1.36
CA GLN A 24 20.10 -16.07 -1.02
C GLN A 24 20.38 -17.29 -0.14
N SER A 25 21.03 -18.27 -0.75
CA SER A 25 21.74 -19.35 -0.08
C SER A 25 22.61 -18.74 1.02
N ILE A 26 22.60 -19.33 2.21
CA ILE A 26 23.40 -18.91 3.36
C ILE A 26 24.82 -19.46 3.17
N PRO A 27 25.86 -18.66 2.85
CA PRO A 27 27.19 -18.99 3.31
C PRO A 27 27.31 -18.57 4.77
N LEU A 28 27.73 -19.50 5.63
CA LEU A 28 28.33 -19.15 6.91
C LEU A 28 29.51 -18.21 6.64
N LEU A 29 29.43 -16.93 7.02
CA LEU A 29 30.55 -16.20 7.64
C LEU A 29 30.19 -14.79 8.13
N LYS A 30 30.60 -14.54 9.39
CA LYS A 30 31.05 -13.30 10.03
C LYS A 30 30.12 -12.07 10.06
N ALA A 31 29.75 -11.74 11.30
CA ALA A 31 29.13 -10.50 11.71
C ALA A 31 29.89 -9.27 11.19
N SER A 32 29.15 -8.33 10.61
CA SER A 32 29.52 -6.92 10.47
C SER A 32 28.23 -6.09 10.65
N PRO A 33 28.28 -4.94 11.32
CA PRO A 33 27.08 -4.27 11.81
C PRO A 33 26.48 -3.31 10.77
N ALA A 34 25.18 -3.06 10.94
CA ALA A 34 24.34 -2.02 10.34
C ALA A 34 23.40 -2.52 9.23
N THR A 35 22.15 -2.78 9.64
CA THR A 35 20.92 -2.23 9.02
C THR A 35 19.78 -2.56 9.99
N THR A 36 19.37 -1.62 10.83
CA THR A 36 18.21 -1.79 11.70
C THR A 36 16.95 -1.68 10.86
N ALA A 37 16.53 -2.79 10.26
CA ALA A 37 15.16 -2.94 9.82
C ALA A 37 14.27 -2.82 11.06
N SER A 38 13.34 -1.87 11.07
CA SER A 38 12.28 -1.79 12.10
C SER A 38 11.32 -2.97 11.92
N GLN A 39 11.76 -4.17 12.28
CA GLN A 39 10.89 -5.31 12.51
C GLN A 39 10.42 -5.26 13.97
N GLY A 40 9.12 -5.06 14.19
CA GLY A 40 8.50 -5.40 15.49
C GLY A 40 7.40 -4.49 16.05
N LYS A 41 7.10 -3.33 15.46
CA LYS A 41 6.03 -2.46 16.00
C LYS A 41 4.65 -2.87 15.50
N ASN A 42 3.65 -2.82 16.39
CA ASN A 42 2.24 -2.97 16.04
C ASN A 42 1.84 -1.86 15.05
N PRO A 43 1.15 -2.16 13.93
CA PRO A 43 0.73 -1.17 12.93
C PRO A 43 0.01 0.06 13.52
N VAL A 44 -0.83 -0.14 14.55
CA VAL A 44 -1.54 0.94 15.23
C VAL A 44 -0.56 1.86 15.97
N SER A 45 0.40 1.29 16.70
CA SER A 45 1.41 2.09 17.40
C SER A 45 2.30 2.88 16.44
N ALA A 46 2.68 2.27 15.31
CA ALA A 46 3.48 2.94 14.29
C ALA A 46 2.72 4.12 13.64
N PHE A 47 1.42 3.92 13.37
CA PHE A 47 0.54 4.99 12.90
C PHE A 47 0.41 6.13 13.93
N GLN A 48 0.19 5.80 15.21
CA GLN A 48 0.09 6.80 16.29
C GLN A 48 1.39 7.61 16.44
N GLU A 49 2.54 6.95 16.39
CA GLU A 49 3.84 7.62 16.40
C GLU A 49 4.01 8.55 15.20
N ALA A 50 3.62 8.11 14.00
CA ALA A 50 3.68 8.95 12.79
C ALA A 50 2.74 10.17 12.89
N MET A 51 1.56 10.00 13.49
CA MET A 51 0.61 11.10 13.74
C MET A 51 1.19 12.14 14.70
N VAL A 52 1.95 11.72 15.71
CA VAL A 52 2.65 12.64 16.64
C VAL A 52 3.83 13.30 15.93
N ALA A 53 4.66 12.53 15.23
CA ALA A 53 5.86 13.02 14.55
C ALA A 53 5.56 14.09 13.49
N THR A 54 4.37 14.04 12.89
CA THR A 54 3.95 14.99 11.84
C THR A 54 3.06 16.13 12.36
N ALA A 55 2.78 16.19 13.67
CA ALA A 55 1.82 17.16 14.23
C ALA A 55 2.29 18.62 14.15
N SER A 56 3.60 18.86 14.17
CA SER A 56 4.20 20.20 14.13
C SER A 56 4.63 20.63 12.72
N VAL A 57 4.54 19.74 11.72
CA VAL A 57 4.97 20.05 10.35
C VAL A 57 4.04 21.10 9.75
N GLN A 58 4.64 22.12 9.15
CA GLN A 58 3.91 23.13 8.40
C GLN A 58 3.29 22.49 7.16
N VAL A 59 1.99 22.69 6.97
CA VAL A 59 1.24 22.22 5.81
C VAL A 59 0.99 23.38 4.85
N PRO A 60 0.67 23.12 3.57
CA PRO A 60 0.24 24.16 2.66
C PRO A 60 -0.98 24.88 3.24
N PRO A 61 -1.08 26.22 3.15
CA PRO A 61 -2.25 26.93 3.64
C PRO A 61 -3.53 26.48 2.93
N HIS A 62 -4.63 26.34 3.67
CA HIS A 62 -5.92 25.99 3.10
C HIS A 62 -6.38 27.01 2.05
N GLY A 63 -6.95 26.53 0.96
CA GLY A 63 -7.37 27.30 -0.21
C GLY A 63 -6.22 27.76 -1.12
N SER A 64 -4.95 27.53 -0.75
CA SER A 64 -3.82 28.00 -1.53
C SER A 64 -3.60 27.16 -2.80
N ILE A 65 -2.92 27.76 -3.79
CA ILE A 65 -2.46 27.05 -4.99
C ILE A 65 -1.56 25.87 -4.62
N ALA A 66 -0.70 26.04 -3.60
CA ALA A 66 0.18 24.98 -3.13
C ALA A 66 -0.58 23.77 -2.55
N GLU A 67 -1.71 23.99 -1.88
CA GLU A 67 -2.60 22.91 -1.42
C GLU A 67 -3.24 22.19 -2.61
N GLN A 68 -3.81 22.96 -3.55
CA GLN A 68 -4.46 22.41 -4.75
C GLN A 68 -3.47 21.58 -5.59
N ASP A 69 -2.23 22.05 -5.73
CA ASP A 69 -1.16 21.34 -6.43
C ASP A 69 -0.73 20.06 -5.71
N ALA A 70 -0.71 20.07 -4.38
CA ALA A 70 -0.38 18.89 -3.56
C ALA A 70 -1.44 17.80 -3.72
N ILE A 71 -2.72 18.17 -3.58
CA ILE A 71 -3.88 17.28 -3.79
C ILE A 71 -3.83 16.71 -5.21
N SER A 72 -3.76 17.57 -6.22
CA SER A 72 -3.76 17.17 -7.64
C SER A 72 -2.58 16.26 -7.99
N ARG A 73 -1.40 16.51 -7.40
CA ARG A 73 -0.21 15.66 -7.61
C ARG A 73 -0.40 14.28 -6.98
N PHE A 74 -0.95 14.22 -5.78
CA PHE A 74 -1.22 12.96 -5.09
C PHE A 74 -2.27 12.12 -5.83
N GLU A 75 -3.39 12.73 -6.20
CA GLU A 75 -4.46 12.04 -6.92
C GLU A 75 -3.97 11.49 -8.26
N ARG A 76 -3.28 12.32 -9.07
CA ARG A 76 -2.74 11.90 -10.37
C ARG A 76 -1.77 10.74 -10.24
N PHE A 77 -0.93 10.76 -9.20
CA PHE A 77 0.04 9.71 -8.95
C PHE A 77 -0.64 8.36 -8.64
N LEU A 78 -1.65 8.36 -7.75
CA LEU A 78 -2.35 7.13 -7.36
C LEU A 78 -3.39 6.66 -8.39
N ALA A 79 -4.02 7.58 -9.13
CA ALA A 79 -5.03 7.26 -10.14
C ALA A 79 -4.52 6.28 -11.20
N HIS A 80 -3.23 6.40 -11.56
CA HIS A 80 -2.57 5.60 -12.60
C HIS A 80 -1.19 5.12 -12.16
N LEU A 81 -1.12 4.48 -10.99
CA LEU A 81 0.13 3.95 -10.47
C LEU A 81 0.54 2.66 -11.19
N ASP A 82 1.43 2.79 -12.18
CA ASP A 82 2.15 1.69 -12.81
C ASP A 82 3.64 1.66 -12.38
N GLU A 83 4.42 0.72 -12.92
CA GLU A 83 5.84 0.60 -12.56
C GLU A 83 6.65 1.86 -12.92
N LYS A 84 6.35 2.50 -14.05
CA LYS A 84 7.06 3.70 -14.51
C LYS A 84 6.74 4.88 -13.60
N MET A 85 5.45 5.13 -13.38
CA MET A 85 4.94 6.15 -12.47
C MET A 85 5.53 5.98 -11.07
N ALA A 86 5.52 4.75 -10.54
CA ALA A 86 6.11 4.44 -9.25
C ALA A 86 7.60 4.82 -9.22
N ARG A 87 8.38 4.42 -10.23
CA ARG A 87 9.83 4.66 -10.29
C ARG A 87 10.19 6.14 -10.40
N GLU A 88 9.47 6.88 -11.23
CA GLU A 88 9.81 8.26 -11.61
C GLU A 88 9.22 9.31 -10.64
N GLU A 89 8.02 9.07 -10.11
CA GLU A 89 7.26 10.11 -9.40
C GLU A 89 7.19 9.92 -7.88
N THR A 90 7.40 8.72 -7.33
CA THR A 90 7.22 8.49 -5.88
C THR A 90 8.02 9.48 -5.02
N LYS A 91 9.28 9.77 -5.38
CA LYS A 91 10.13 10.70 -4.60
C LYS A 91 9.76 12.18 -4.74
N LYS A 92 8.90 12.51 -5.71
CA LYS A 92 8.31 13.85 -5.87
C LYS A 92 7.00 13.98 -5.10
N VAL A 93 6.29 12.87 -4.92
CA VAL A 93 5.01 12.81 -4.20
C VAL A 93 5.23 12.61 -2.70
N TYR A 94 6.22 11.81 -2.29
CA TYR A 94 6.50 11.45 -0.91
C TYR A 94 7.78 12.11 -0.39
N ALA A 95 7.72 12.66 0.82
CA ALA A 95 8.87 13.22 1.50
C ALA A 95 9.91 12.14 1.86
N PRO A 96 11.21 12.48 1.99
CA PRO A 96 12.27 11.53 2.31
C PRO A 96 11.98 10.62 3.51
N ASP A 97 11.37 11.16 4.57
CA ASP A 97 11.06 10.47 5.84
C ASP A 97 9.57 10.13 6.00
N SER A 98 8.85 10.03 4.89
CA SER A 98 7.41 9.77 4.88
C SER A 98 7.03 8.43 5.51
N PHE A 99 5.87 8.39 6.16
CA PHE A 99 5.24 7.18 6.66
C PHE A 99 4.17 6.69 5.69
N LEU A 100 4.12 5.39 5.40
CA LEU A 100 3.01 4.76 4.69
C LEU A 100 2.54 3.51 5.41
N ASN A 101 1.23 3.38 5.55
CA ASN A 101 0.58 2.13 5.90
C ASN A 101 -0.63 1.91 5.00
N ASP A 102 -0.62 0.81 4.22
CA ASP A 102 -1.70 0.48 3.27
C ASP A 102 -2.65 -0.61 3.79
N THR A 103 -2.73 -0.79 5.12
CA THR A 103 -3.36 -1.93 5.83
C THR A 103 -2.56 -3.24 5.78
N LEU A 104 -1.70 -3.47 4.77
CA LEU A 104 -0.94 -4.71 4.61
C LEU A 104 0.53 -4.58 5.05
N LYS A 105 1.10 -3.40 4.82
CA LYS A 105 2.51 -3.08 4.99
C LYS A 105 2.66 -1.72 5.65
N THR A 106 3.61 -1.62 6.57
CA THR A 106 4.06 -0.34 7.12
C THR A 106 5.46 -0.06 6.60
N LEU A 107 5.67 1.13 6.05
CA LEU A 107 6.89 1.56 5.38
C LEU A 107 7.30 2.95 5.87
N HIS A 108 8.61 3.17 5.91
CA HIS A 108 9.22 4.45 6.25
C HIS A 108 10.19 4.86 5.16
N GLY A 109 10.03 6.09 4.71
CA GLY A 109 10.84 6.77 3.72
C GLY A 109 10.45 6.51 2.27
N SER A 110 10.60 7.54 1.43
CA SER A 110 10.12 7.52 0.04
C SER A 110 10.81 6.47 -0.82
N SER A 111 12.03 6.04 -0.48
CA SER A 111 12.71 4.95 -1.19
C SER A 111 12.04 3.60 -0.95
N ALA A 112 11.71 3.27 0.30
CA ALA A 112 11.02 2.02 0.63
C ALA A 112 9.60 1.97 0.03
N ILE A 113 8.90 3.12 0.07
CA ILE A 113 7.59 3.29 -0.55
C ILE A 113 7.66 3.09 -2.06
N ARG A 114 8.64 3.69 -2.73
CA ARG A 114 8.86 3.53 -4.18
C ARG A 114 9.05 2.08 -4.56
N ASP A 115 9.97 1.40 -3.85
CA ASP A 115 10.32 0.01 -4.16
C ASP A 115 9.12 -0.91 -3.89
N TYR A 116 8.29 -0.58 -2.89
CA TYR A 116 7.02 -1.25 -2.66
C TYR A 116 6.03 -1.05 -3.81
N PHE A 117 5.79 0.19 -4.25
CA PHE A 117 4.86 0.46 -5.35
C PHE A 117 5.30 -0.16 -6.67
N ILE A 118 6.60 -0.16 -7.00
CA ILE A 118 7.14 -0.88 -8.16
C ILE A 118 6.76 -2.36 -8.08
N LYS A 119 6.99 -2.99 -6.93
CA LYS A 119 6.70 -4.41 -6.72
C LYS A 119 5.20 -4.72 -6.80
N THR A 120 4.38 -3.84 -6.25
CA THR A 120 2.91 -3.92 -6.35
C THR A 120 2.45 -3.83 -7.80
N ALA A 121 2.94 -2.85 -8.56
CA ALA A 121 2.61 -2.67 -9.98
C ALA A 121 2.99 -3.89 -10.82
N GLN A 122 4.12 -4.54 -10.55
CA GLN A 122 4.55 -5.75 -11.27
C GLN A 122 3.59 -6.94 -11.09
N GLY A 123 2.88 -7.02 -9.96
CA GLY A 123 1.88 -8.04 -9.67
C GLY A 123 0.52 -7.82 -10.32
N LEU A 124 0.28 -6.62 -10.86
CA LEU A 124 -0.98 -6.19 -11.44
C LEU A 124 -0.93 -6.29 -12.97
N ASP A 125 -2.07 -6.60 -13.59
CA ASP A 125 -2.30 -6.37 -15.02
C ASP A 125 -2.74 -4.93 -15.26
N SER A 126 -3.60 -4.42 -14.38
CA SER A 126 -4.08 -3.04 -14.42
C SER A 126 -4.56 -2.62 -13.03
N MET A 127 -4.42 -1.33 -12.73
CA MET A 127 -5.00 -0.68 -11.56
C MET A 127 -5.39 0.74 -11.91
N SER A 128 -6.57 1.15 -11.47
CA SER A 128 -7.04 2.51 -11.59
C SER A 128 -7.75 2.93 -10.31
N VAL A 129 -7.47 4.13 -9.83
CA VAL A 129 -8.14 4.73 -8.67
C VAL A 129 -8.93 5.94 -9.15
N THR A 130 -10.20 5.98 -8.79
CA THR A 130 -11.07 7.15 -8.96
C THR A 130 -11.26 7.80 -7.60
N PHE A 131 -10.86 9.06 -7.49
CA PHE A 131 -11.12 9.87 -6.29
C PHE A 131 -12.52 10.46 -6.39
N ASP A 132 -13.35 10.12 -5.40
CA ASP A 132 -14.76 10.50 -5.36
C ASP A 132 -14.96 11.83 -4.61
N ASP A 133 -14.11 12.10 -3.61
CA ASP A 133 -14.17 13.29 -2.76
C ASP A 133 -12.88 13.48 -1.95
N VAL A 134 -12.62 14.72 -1.53
CA VAL A 134 -11.52 15.09 -0.63
C VAL A 134 -12.06 15.95 0.50
N ALA A 135 -12.06 15.41 1.72
CA ALA A 135 -12.40 16.15 2.92
C ALA A 135 -11.14 16.59 3.66
N THR A 136 -11.19 17.74 4.33
CA THR A 136 -10.08 18.27 5.12
C THR A 136 -10.48 18.50 6.57
N SER A 137 -9.56 18.23 7.50
CA SER A 137 -9.73 18.52 8.92
C SER A 137 -8.39 18.90 9.54
N GLY A 138 -8.20 20.20 9.77
CA GLY A 138 -6.90 20.74 10.14
C GLY A 138 -5.84 20.31 9.12
N ARG A 139 -4.78 19.62 9.55
CA ARG A 139 -3.67 19.20 8.69
C ARG A 139 -3.96 17.93 7.88
N ASN A 140 -5.08 17.27 8.13
CA ASN A 140 -5.42 15.97 7.57
C ASN A 140 -6.26 16.13 6.31
N TYR A 141 -5.95 15.34 5.30
CA TYR A 141 -6.71 15.20 4.06
C TYR A 141 -7.23 13.77 3.98
N TYR A 142 -8.50 13.61 3.67
CA TYR A 142 -9.19 12.34 3.57
C TYR A 142 -9.69 12.17 2.14
N PHE A 143 -9.04 11.28 1.41
CA PHE A 143 -9.35 10.98 0.03
C PHE A 143 -10.26 9.77 0.00
N ARG A 144 -11.54 9.97 -0.35
CA ARG A 144 -12.44 8.84 -0.60
C ARG A 144 -12.28 8.40 -2.04
N TRP A 145 -12.16 7.10 -2.24
CA TRP A 145 -11.88 6.57 -3.57
C TRP A 145 -12.55 5.23 -3.82
N THR A 146 -12.66 4.93 -5.12
CA THR A 146 -12.99 3.62 -5.65
C THR A 146 -11.85 3.13 -6.52
N MET A 147 -11.37 1.91 -6.28
CA MET A 147 -10.25 1.31 -7.01
C MET A 147 -10.71 0.07 -7.76
N GLU A 148 -10.31 -0.02 -9.03
CA GLU A 148 -10.43 -1.22 -9.85
C GLU A 148 -9.06 -1.84 -10.07
N THR A 149 -8.92 -3.12 -9.74
CA THR A 149 -7.67 -3.86 -9.91
C THR A 149 -7.90 -5.14 -10.70
N ARG A 150 -6.92 -5.48 -11.53
CA ARG A 150 -6.82 -6.79 -12.17
C ARG A 150 -5.46 -7.37 -11.84
N MET A 151 -5.44 -8.53 -11.20
CA MET A 151 -4.22 -9.18 -10.73
C MET A 151 -3.88 -10.39 -11.62
N LYS A 152 -2.60 -10.52 -11.99
CA LYS A 152 -2.10 -11.58 -12.88
C LYS A 152 -2.45 -13.01 -12.43
N LYS A 153 -2.51 -13.22 -11.12
CA LYS A 153 -2.64 -14.57 -10.51
C LYS A 153 -3.86 -14.72 -9.61
N LEU A 154 -4.73 -13.71 -9.52
CA LEU A 154 -5.92 -13.74 -8.66
C LEU A 154 -7.22 -13.61 -9.46
N ALA A 155 -8.30 -14.18 -8.93
CA ALA A 155 -9.67 -14.07 -9.43
C ALA A 155 -9.85 -14.47 -10.90
N LYS A 156 -8.95 -15.31 -11.45
CA LYS A 156 -8.92 -15.70 -12.87
C LYS A 156 -8.89 -14.49 -13.82
N GLY A 157 -8.23 -13.40 -13.43
CA GLY A 157 -8.13 -12.18 -14.22
C GLY A 157 -9.39 -11.32 -14.25
N LYS A 158 -10.33 -11.53 -13.30
CA LYS A 158 -11.49 -10.64 -13.11
C LYS A 158 -11.04 -9.30 -12.52
N THR A 159 -11.76 -8.24 -12.90
CA THR A 159 -11.66 -6.94 -12.24
C THR A 159 -12.29 -7.01 -10.86
N ILE A 160 -11.54 -6.58 -9.86
CA ILE A 160 -11.96 -6.44 -8.47
C ILE A 160 -12.16 -4.96 -8.21
N ARG A 161 -13.32 -4.60 -7.65
CA ARG A 161 -13.65 -3.22 -7.27
C ARG A 161 -13.69 -3.10 -5.76
N THR A 162 -12.99 -2.09 -5.23
CA THR A 162 -12.87 -1.83 -3.80
C THR A 162 -13.13 -0.36 -3.52
N ILE A 163 -13.65 -0.07 -2.33
CA ILE A 163 -13.80 1.29 -1.83
C ILE A 163 -12.86 1.50 -0.64
N GLY A 164 -12.42 2.73 -0.46
CA GLY A 164 -11.56 3.08 0.65
C GLY A 164 -11.50 4.57 0.92
N VAL A 165 -10.79 4.89 2.00
CA VAL A 165 -10.41 6.25 2.37
C VAL A 165 -8.93 6.25 2.70
N THR A 166 -8.18 7.20 2.15
CA THR A 166 -6.79 7.44 2.51
C THR A 166 -6.67 8.71 3.34
N LEU A 167 -6.08 8.60 4.53
CA LEU A 167 -5.63 9.74 5.33
C LEU A 167 -4.22 10.16 4.91
N VAL A 168 -4.06 11.44 4.57
CA VAL A 168 -2.79 12.04 4.18
C VAL A 168 -2.48 13.28 5.00
N ARG A 169 -1.19 13.51 5.26
CA ARG A 169 -0.65 14.83 5.59
C ARG A 169 0.42 15.22 4.58
N PHE A 170 0.43 16.48 4.20
CA PHE A 170 1.45 17.08 3.33
C PHE A 170 2.44 17.93 4.15
N ASP A 171 3.70 18.00 3.72
CA ASP A 171 4.62 19.06 4.14
C ASP A 171 4.37 20.37 3.38
N ARG A 172 5.13 21.41 3.70
CA ARG A 172 5.01 22.74 3.10
C ARG A 172 5.26 22.72 1.58
N GLU A 173 6.05 21.78 1.08
CA GLU A 173 6.30 21.56 -0.35
C GLU A 173 5.19 20.73 -1.02
N GLY A 174 4.16 20.33 -0.26
CA GLY A 174 3.04 19.53 -0.71
C GLY A 174 3.36 18.04 -0.85
N ARG A 175 4.48 17.54 -0.31
CA ARG A 175 4.84 16.12 -0.36
C ARG A 175 4.19 15.39 0.80
N VAL A 176 3.77 14.16 0.56
CA VAL A 176 3.17 13.29 1.57
C VAL A 176 4.21 12.96 2.64
N ILE A 177 3.89 13.28 3.89
CA ILE A 177 4.68 12.91 5.08
C ILE A 177 4.02 11.79 5.89
N LEU A 178 2.71 11.63 5.76
CA LEU A 178 1.93 10.55 6.36
C LEU A 178 0.88 10.08 5.36
N HIS A 179 0.79 8.77 5.18
CA HIS A 179 -0.20 8.08 4.37
C HIS A 179 -0.72 6.89 5.17
N GLN A 180 -2.03 6.83 5.41
CA GLN A 180 -2.71 5.68 6.00
C GLN A 180 -3.94 5.34 5.17
N ASP A 181 -3.99 4.14 4.62
CA ASP A 181 -5.20 3.64 3.96
C ASP A 181 -6.14 2.95 4.96
N PHE A 182 -7.43 3.16 4.74
CA PHE A 182 -8.54 2.45 5.36
C PHE A 182 -9.42 1.90 4.23
N TRP A 183 -9.30 0.61 3.93
CA TRP A 183 -10.07 -0.01 2.85
C TRP A 183 -10.50 -1.42 3.22
N ASP A 184 -11.61 -1.87 2.62
CA ASP A 184 -12.13 -3.20 2.87
C ASP A 184 -11.32 -4.25 2.10
N SER A 185 -10.30 -4.79 2.76
CA SER A 185 -9.53 -5.90 2.22
C SER A 185 -10.31 -7.20 2.12
N ALA A 186 -11.39 -7.37 2.89
CA ALA A 186 -12.21 -8.58 2.96
C ALA A 186 -13.05 -8.80 1.71
N GLN A 187 -13.80 -7.77 1.31
CA GLN A 187 -14.60 -7.81 0.09
C GLN A 187 -13.75 -7.69 -1.19
N GLY A 188 -12.56 -7.07 -1.10
CA GLY A 188 -11.68 -6.88 -2.25
C GLY A 188 -10.76 -8.05 -2.56
N VAL A 189 -9.89 -8.41 -1.61
CA VAL A 189 -8.80 -9.36 -1.85
C VAL A 189 -9.12 -10.71 -1.22
N TRP A 190 -9.58 -10.74 0.03
CA TRP A 190 -9.75 -11.99 0.79
C TRP A 190 -10.82 -12.91 0.20
N ASP A 191 -11.88 -12.35 -0.38
CA ASP A 191 -12.95 -13.13 -1.04
C ASP A 191 -12.46 -14.01 -2.19
N HIS A 192 -11.38 -13.57 -2.85
CA HIS A 192 -10.84 -14.23 -4.03
C HIS A 192 -9.64 -15.13 -3.70
N VAL A 193 -9.13 -15.14 -2.46
CA VAL A 193 -8.06 -16.04 -2.04
C VAL A 193 -8.59 -17.47 -1.90
N PRO A 194 -8.08 -18.45 -2.66
CA PRO A 194 -8.50 -19.84 -2.52
C PRO A 194 -8.15 -20.35 -1.11
N LEU A 195 -9.10 -21.05 -0.47
CA LEU A 195 -9.15 -21.52 0.93
C LEU A 195 -9.62 -20.53 2.00
N ILE A 196 -9.28 -19.24 1.95
CA ILE A 196 -9.70 -18.28 3.00
C ILE A 196 -11.08 -17.67 2.72
N GLY A 197 -11.44 -17.50 1.44
CA GLY A 197 -12.74 -16.96 1.04
C GLY A 197 -13.94 -17.73 1.62
N PRO A 198 -14.00 -19.08 1.55
CA PRO A 198 -15.11 -19.84 2.12
C PRO A 198 -15.27 -19.67 3.63
N THR A 199 -14.17 -19.61 4.39
CA THR A 199 -14.20 -19.44 5.84
C THR A 199 -14.64 -18.05 6.26
N ILE A 200 -14.16 -16.99 5.57
CA ILE A 200 -14.59 -15.61 5.86
C ILE A 200 -16.07 -15.42 5.49
N ARG A 201 -16.50 -15.92 4.32
CA ARG A 201 -17.92 -15.87 3.92
C ARG A 201 -18.83 -16.62 4.89
N TRP A 202 -18.38 -17.76 5.43
CA TRP A 202 -19.12 -18.47 6.46
C TRP A 202 -19.26 -17.63 7.74
N ILE A 203 -18.17 -17.03 8.24
CA ILE A 203 -18.22 -16.13 9.42
C ILE A 203 -19.15 -14.93 9.16
N GLN A 204 -19.04 -14.28 8.00
CA GLN A 204 -19.93 -13.18 7.62
C GLN A 204 -21.40 -13.61 7.54
N SER A 205 -21.70 -14.84 7.14
CA SER A 205 -23.08 -15.35 7.09
C SER A 205 -23.70 -15.65 8.46
N GLN A 206 -22.88 -15.65 9.53
CA GLN A 206 -23.35 -15.86 10.91
C GLN A 206 -23.52 -14.55 11.69
N LEU A 207 -23.22 -13.40 11.08
CA LEU A 207 -23.39 -12.05 11.62
C LEU A 207 -24.57 -11.35 10.93
#